data_AF-A0A9X1XY41-F1
#
_entry.id   AF-A0A9X1XY41-F1
#
_cell.length_a   1.000
_cell.length_b   1.000
_cell.length_c   1.000
_cell.angle_alpha   90.00
_cell.angle_beta   90.00
_cell.angle_gamma   90.00
#
_symmetry.space_group_name_H-M   'P 1'
#
loop_
_entity.id
_entity.type
_entity.pdbx_description
1 polymer ?
#
loop_
_entity_poly.entity_id
_entity_poly.type
_entity_poly.pdbx_seq_one_letter_code
_entity_poly.pdbx_strand_id
1 'polypeptide(L)'
;MDQQREELLQAVFWDMNQIDSQLETLEHTRTVAVEQSDGSVEEQSVTEYEHVLQLSISTRTAEQQATLYGFSTEQVDLTNELLSVEFRPMMMAILGKNGDTGLTSEQSAAVISDLPAGVLGSQAVELALTRLGDPYSQLKAGKDNYTDCSYLVQWVYRQLGVEVPRTAAEQARFIAENELSLTSNELIAGDLIFWSYEANGRFMNITHVGIYAGEGKVIDASSSRLQVVYRNVFDAEFQVMYGRPYYQS
;
A
#
# COMPACT_ATOMS: atom_id res chain seq x y z
N MET A 1 -14.29 -23.07 4.49
CA MET A 1 -15.45 -22.14 4.53
C MET A 1 -16.70 -22.97 4.32
N ASP A 2 -17.87 -22.46 4.69
CA ASP A 2 -19.14 -23.10 4.34
C ASP A 2 -19.51 -22.74 2.89
N GLN A 3 -20.09 -23.68 2.15
CA GLN A 3 -20.49 -23.57 0.74
C GLN A 3 -21.32 -22.30 0.49
N GLN A 4 -22.20 -21.94 1.42
CA GLN A 4 -23.02 -20.74 1.33
C GLN A 4 -22.17 -19.45 1.25
N ARG A 5 -21.03 -19.38 1.94
CA ARG A 5 -20.13 -18.21 1.86
C ARG A 5 -19.38 -18.17 0.54
N GLU A 6 -18.99 -19.32 0.00
CA GLU A 6 -18.29 -19.40 -1.28
C GLU A 6 -19.19 -18.92 -2.42
N GLU A 7 -20.46 -19.33 -2.43
CA GLU A 7 -21.45 -18.87 -3.40
C GLU A 7 -21.70 -17.35 -3.31
N LEU A 8 -21.80 -16.80 -2.09
CA LEU A 8 -21.96 -15.36 -1.88
C LEU A 8 -20.74 -14.56 -2.36
N LEU A 9 -19.53 -15.01 -2.04
CA LEU A 9 -18.30 -14.35 -2.48
C LEU A 9 -18.16 -14.40 -4.00
N GLN A 10 -18.54 -15.50 -4.62
CA GLN A 10 -18.53 -15.64 -6.07
C GLN A 10 -19.54 -14.70 -6.73
N ALA A 11 -20.75 -14.58 -6.18
CA ALA A 11 -21.77 -13.64 -6.67
C ALA A 11 -21.28 -12.18 -6.57
N VAL A 12 -20.74 -11.78 -5.41
CA VAL A 12 -20.19 -10.42 -5.22
C VAL A 12 -19.05 -10.15 -6.19
N PHE A 13 -18.17 -11.12 -6.43
CA PHE A 13 -17.09 -10.98 -7.39
C PHE A 13 -17.62 -10.68 -8.80
N TRP A 14 -18.66 -11.38 -9.26
CA TRP A 14 -19.24 -11.15 -10.57
C TRP A 14 -20.01 -9.83 -10.68
N ASP A 15 -20.65 -9.40 -9.60
CA ASP A 15 -21.33 -8.10 -9.54
C ASP A 15 -20.33 -6.93 -9.57
N MET A 16 -19.18 -7.09 -8.92
CA MET A 16 -18.16 -6.04 -8.85
C MET A 16 -17.23 -5.96 -10.06
N ASN A 17 -17.19 -6.98 -10.91
CA ASN A 17 -16.24 -7.05 -12.02
C ASN A 17 -16.91 -7.27 -13.38
N GLN A 18 -16.37 -6.63 -14.41
CA GLN A 18 -16.65 -6.94 -15.80
C GLN A 18 -15.58 -7.92 -16.32
N ILE A 19 -16.02 -8.96 -17.02
CA ILE A 19 -15.13 -9.86 -17.77
C ILE A 19 -15.31 -9.58 -19.24
N ASP A 20 -14.19 -9.37 -19.92
CA ASP A 20 -14.11 -9.39 -21.37
C ASP A 20 -13.28 -10.60 -21.79
N SER A 21 -13.67 -11.26 -22.87
CA SER A 21 -12.97 -12.44 -23.38
C SER A 21 -12.62 -12.27 -24.85
N GLN A 22 -11.39 -12.61 -25.21
CA GLN A 22 -10.91 -12.58 -26.58
C GLN A 22 -10.25 -13.92 -26.92
N LEU A 23 -10.72 -14.56 -27.99
CA LEU A 23 -10.11 -15.77 -28.51
C LEU A 23 -9.12 -15.41 -29.60
N GLU A 24 -7.87 -15.83 -29.43
CA GLU A 24 -6.80 -15.75 -30.41
C GLU A 24 -6.54 -17.15 -30.95
N THR A 25 -6.40 -17.30 -32.27
CA THR A 25 -6.00 -18.57 -32.88
C THR A 25 -4.62 -18.40 -33.48
N LEU A 26 -3.66 -19.14 -32.94
CA LEU A 26 -2.28 -19.16 -33.38
C LEU A 26 -2.08 -20.35 -34.31
N GLU A 27 -1.51 -20.09 -35.47
CA GLU A 27 -1.17 -21.11 -36.45
C GLU A 27 0.30 -21.51 -36.30
N HIS A 28 0.54 -22.80 -36.08
CA HIS A 28 1.85 -23.40 -35.97
C HIS A 28 2.09 -24.30 -37.16
N THR A 29 2.95 -23.89 -38.08
CA THR A 29 3.37 -24.75 -39.19
C THR A 29 4.74 -25.33 -38.89
N ARG A 30 4.86 -26.66 -38.90
CA ARG A 30 6.14 -27.36 -38.83
C ARG A 30 6.33 -28.30 -40.01
N THR A 31 7.58 -28.50 -40.40
CA THR A 31 7.94 -29.49 -41.42
C THR A 31 8.26 -30.81 -40.75
N VAL A 32 7.63 -31.89 -41.21
CA VAL A 32 7.87 -33.25 -40.73
C VAL A 32 8.41 -34.08 -41.88
N ALA A 33 9.54 -34.75 -41.64
CA ALA A 33 10.12 -35.70 -42.57
C ALA A 33 9.28 -36.99 -42.55
N VAL A 34 8.69 -37.35 -43.68
CA VAL A 34 7.91 -38.58 -43.85
C VAL A 34 8.71 -39.52 -44.76
N GLU A 35 9.12 -40.67 -44.22
CA GLU A 35 9.77 -41.72 -44.99
C GLU A 35 8.74 -42.43 -45.89
N GLN A 36 8.99 -42.40 -47.19
CA GLN A 36 8.19 -43.07 -48.20
C GLN A 36 8.57 -44.55 -48.30
N SER A 37 7.69 -45.37 -48.90
CA SER A 37 7.90 -46.82 -49.03
C SER A 37 9.12 -47.23 -49.86
N ASP A 38 9.69 -46.30 -50.65
CA ASP A 38 10.90 -46.49 -51.44
C ASP A 38 12.19 -46.07 -50.72
N GLY A 39 12.09 -45.65 -49.45
CA GLY A 39 13.22 -45.22 -48.61
C GLY A 39 13.64 -43.76 -48.84
N SER A 40 12.93 -42.98 -49.66
CA SER A 40 13.13 -41.54 -49.76
C SER A 40 12.44 -40.79 -48.62
N VAL A 41 13.00 -39.65 -48.21
CA VAL A 41 12.42 -38.78 -47.17
C VAL A 41 11.81 -37.57 -47.85
N GLU A 42 10.51 -37.36 -47.68
CA GLU A 42 9.79 -36.19 -48.19
C GLU A 42 9.39 -35.28 -47.03
N GLU A 43 9.61 -33.98 -47.18
CA GLU A 43 9.22 -32.97 -46.20
C GLU A 43 7.75 -32.57 -46.41
N GLN A 44 6.90 -32.84 -45.41
CA GLN A 44 5.51 -32.41 -45.41
C GLN A 44 5.30 -31.29 -44.39
N SER A 45 4.61 -30.23 -44.79
CA SER A 45 4.17 -29.18 -43.87
C SER A 45 2.92 -29.63 -43.13
N VAL A 46 2.99 -29.69 -41.80
CA VAL A 46 1.85 -29.91 -40.92
C VAL A 46 1.52 -28.60 -40.22
N THR A 47 0.26 -28.18 -40.33
CA THR A 47 -0.27 -26.99 -39.67
C THR A 47 -1.13 -27.41 -38.48
N GLU A 48 -0.78 -26.93 -37.29
CA GLU A 48 -1.49 -27.12 -36.04
C GLU A 48 -2.06 -25.76 -35.58
N TYR A 49 -3.27 -25.75 -35.02
CA TYR A 49 -3.92 -24.55 -34.50
C TYR A 49 -3.93 -24.60 -32.97
N GLU A 50 -3.43 -23.54 -32.33
CA GLU A 50 -3.58 -23.32 -30.90
C GLU A 50 -4.62 -22.22 -30.67
N HIS A 51 -5.56 -22.45 -29.77
CA HIS A 51 -6.59 -21.46 -29.43
C HIS A 51 -6.31 -20.91 -28.02
N VAL A 52 -6.00 -19.62 -27.93
CA VAL A 52 -5.70 -18.92 -26.67
C VAL A 52 -6.89 -18.04 -26.30
N LEU A 53 -7.55 -18.34 -25.18
CA LEU A 53 -8.61 -17.49 -24.62
C LEU A 53 -8.01 -16.51 -23.62
N GLN A 54 -7.93 -15.23 -23.99
CA GLN A 54 -7.55 -14.15 -23.10
C GLN A 54 -8.79 -13.65 -22.35
N LEU A 55 -8.73 -13.66 -21.02
CA LEU A 55 -9.77 -13.12 -20.15
C LEU A 55 -9.24 -11.86 -19.46
N SER A 56 -9.92 -10.74 -19.66
CA SER A 56 -9.63 -9.46 -19.00
C SER A 56 -10.70 -9.21 -17.94
N ILE A 57 -10.29 -9.07 -16.69
CA ILE A 57 -11.19 -8.76 -15.58
C ILE A 57 -10.92 -7.33 -15.14
N SER A 58 -11.95 -6.49 -15.13
CA SER A 58 -11.88 -5.09 -14.67
C SER A 58 -12.91 -4.82 -13.58
N THR A 59 -12.53 -4.04 -12.56
CA THR A 59 -13.43 -3.67 -11.46
C THR A 59 -14.38 -2.57 -11.93
N ARG A 60 -15.68 -2.72 -11.66
CA ARG A 60 -16.68 -1.67 -11.90
C ARG A 60 -16.53 -0.53 -10.90
N THR A 61 -16.64 0.70 -11.37
CA THR A 61 -16.66 1.89 -10.50
C THR A 61 -17.97 1.98 -9.72
N ALA A 62 -17.99 2.76 -8.64
CA ALA A 62 -19.21 3.03 -7.88
C ALA A 62 -20.31 3.66 -8.76
N GLU A 63 -19.93 4.51 -9.72
CA GLU A 63 -20.86 5.14 -10.66
C GLU A 63 -21.47 4.13 -11.65
N GLN A 64 -20.65 3.22 -12.19
CA GLN A 64 -21.12 2.14 -13.06
C GLN A 64 -22.08 1.21 -12.30
N GLN A 65 -21.77 0.88 -11.04
CA GLN A 65 -22.66 0.07 -10.21
C GLN A 65 -23.94 0.82 -9.85
N ALA A 66 -23.88 2.10 -9.48
CA ALA A 66 -25.05 2.90 -9.19
C ALA A 66 -26.00 2.97 -10.40
N THR A 67 -25.44 3.08 -11.61
CA THR A 67 -26.22 2.99 -12.86
C THR A 67 -26.85 1.61 -13.03
N LEU A 68 -26.09 0.53 -12.85
CA LEU A 68 -26.56 -0.84 -13.00
C LEU A 68 -27.71 -1.18 -12.04
N TYR A 69 -27.65 -0.71 -10.80
CA TYR A 69 -28.69 -0.93 -9.79
C TYR A 69 -29.81 0.12 -9.82
N GLY A 70 -29.80 1.04 -10.79
CA GLY A 70 -30.88 2.02 -10.99
C GLY A 70 -31.01 3.04 -9.86
N PHE A 71 -29.89 3.49 -9.30
CA PHE A 71 -29.88 4.50 -8.25
C PHE A 71 -30.52 5.81 -8.76
N SER A 72 -31.33 6.45 -7.91
CA SER A 72 -31.83 7.80 -8.15
C SER A 72 -30.69 8.82 -8.06
N THR A 73 -30.90 10.04 -8.56
CA THR A 73 -29.94 11.14 -8.41
C THR A 73 -29.56 11.36 -6.93
N GLU A 74 -30.54 11.33 -6.03
CA GLU A 74 -30.30 11.47 -4.58
C GLU A 74 -29.44 10.33 -4.02
N GLN A 75 -29.66 9.08 -4.47
CA GLN A 75 -28.85 7.94 -4.05
C GLN A 75 -27.42 8.00 -4.60
N VAL A 76 -27.24 8.51 -5.82
CA VAL A 76 -25.91 8.78 -6.39
C VAL A 76 -25.20 9.87 -5.60
N ASP A 77 -25.88 10.96 -5.25
CA ASP A 77 -25.31 12.05 -4.46
C ASP A 77 -24.89 11.58 -3.07
N LEU A 78 -25.74 10.80 -2.38
CA LEU A 78 -25.40 10.17 -1.10
C LEU A 78 -24.21 9.21 -1.23
N THR A 79 -24.13 8.45 -2.32
CA THR A 79 -23.00 7.55 -2.58
C THR A 79 -21.70 8.33 -2.78
N ASN A 80 -21.74 9.42 -3.54
CA ASN A 80 -20.61 10.31 -3.76
C ASN A 80 -20.18 11.00 -2.46
N GLU A 81 -21.13 11.41 -1.63
CA GLU A 81 -20.88 11.98 -0.31
C GLU A 81 -20.21 10.94 0.60
N LEU A 82 -20.75 9.73 0.69
CA LEU A 82 -20.19 8.63 1.47
C LEU A 82 -18.78 8.21 1.00
N LEU A 83 -18.50 8.29 -0.30
CA LEU A 83 -17.19 8.01 -0.90
C LEU A 83 -16.26 9.23 -0.93
N SER A 84 -16.72 10.39 -0.48
CA SER A 84 -15.91 11.59 -0.40
C SER A 84 -14.76 11.40 0.59
N VAL A 85 -13.72 12.23 0.44
CA VAL A 85 -12.56 12.22 1.36
C VAL A 85 -12.99 12.45 2.82
N GLU A 86 -14.11 13.14 3.03
CA GLU A 86 -14.65 13.42 4.36
C GLU A 86 -15.26 12.17 5.02
N PHE A 87 -16.08 11.41 4.30
CA PHE A 87 -16.81 10.26 4.85
C PHE A 87 -16.12 8.90 4.61
N ARG A 88 -15.10 8.86 3.75
CA ARG A 88 -14.26 7.67 3.51
C ARG A 88 -13.76 6.95 4.77
N PRO A 89 -13.29 7.64 5.83
CA PRO A 89 -12.87 6.97 7.07
C PRO A 89 -14.03 6.26 7.79
N MET A 90 -15.25 6.84 7.75
CA MET A 90 -16.45 6.22 8.30
C MET A 90 -16.89 5.03 7.45
N MET A 91 -16.83 5.16 6.12
CA MET A 91 -17.12 4.05 5.20
C MET A 91 -16.16 2.88 5.42
N MET A 92 -14.86 3.14 5.61
CA MET A 92 -13.89 2.09 5.94
C MET A 92 -14.12 1.48 7.34
N ALA A 93 -14.64 2.25 8.30
CA ALA A 93 -15.07 1.73 9.59
C ALA A 93 -16.21 0.71 9.43
N ILE A 94 -17.22 1.07 8.64
CA ILE A 94 -18.39 0.24 8.35
C ILE A 94 -17.97 -1.03 7.59
N LEU A 95 -17.04 -0.90 6.64
CA LEU A 95 -16.48 -2.02 5.88
C LEU A 95 -15.48 -2.87 6.69
N GLY A 96 -15.26 -2.57 7.97
CA GLY A 96 -14.32 -3.29 8.83
C GLY A 96 -12.84 -3.09 8.45
N LYS A 97 -12.54 -2.20 7.51
CA LYS A 97 -11.16 -1.90 7.06
C LYS A 97 -10.39 -1.02 8.05
N ASN A 98 -11.07 -0.38 9.00
CA ASN A 98 -10.41 0.26 10.14
C ASN A 98 -9.83 -0.76 11.15
N GLY A 99 -10.06 -2.07 10.96
CA GLY A 99 -9.61 -3.12 11.88
C GLY A 99 -8.25 -3.73 11.54
N ASP A 100 -7.78 -3.65 10.29
CA ASP A 100 -6.47 -4.18 9.90
C ASP A 100 -5.41 -3.07 9.91
N THR A 101 -5.03 -2.70 11.12
CA THR A 101 -3.87 -1.83 11.39
C THR A 101 -2.55 -2.59 11.27
N GLY A 102 -2.60 -3.88 10.91
CA GLY A 102 -1.47 -4.80 10.85
C GLY A 102 -1.08 -5.42 12.21
N LEU A 103 -1.66 -4.95 13.32
CA LEU A 103 -1.45 -5.50 14.66
C LEU A 103 -2.73 -5.51 15.49
N THR A 104 -2.94 -6.55 16.28
CA THR A 104 -3.87 -6.50 17.43
C THR A 104 -3.26 -5.73 18.61
N SER A 105 -4.06 -5.44 19.62
CA SER A 105 -3.57 -4.82 20.86
C SER A 105 -2.54 -5.71 21.58
N GLU A 106 -2.73 -7.02 21.61
CA GLU A 106 -1.78 -7.98 22.20
C GLU A 106 -0.47 -8.01 21.41
N GLN A 107 -0.54 -8.01 20.07
CA GLN A 107 0.65 -7.98 19.23
C GLN A 107 1.41 -6.67 19.35
N SER A 108 0.69 -5.54 19.50
CA SER A 108 1.32 -4.25 19.76
C SER A 108 2.08 -4.24 21.10
N ALA A 109 1.49 -4.82 22.15
CA ALA A 109 2.16 -4.97 23.45
C ALA A 109 3.40 -5.88 23.37
N ALA A 110 3.36 -6.93 22.55
CA ALA A 110 4.52 -7.78 22.29
C ALA A 110 5.65 -7.01 21.60
N VAL A 111 5.34 -6.26 20.52
CA VAL A 111 6.32 -5.38 19.85
C VAL A 111 6.97 -4.42 20.84
N ILE A 112 6.18 -3.76 21.69
CA ILE A 112 6.69 -2.83 22.71
C ILE A 112 7.62 -3.55 23.71
N SER A 113 7.26 -4.77 24.13
CA SER A 113 8.06 -5.57 25.07
C SER A 113 9.43 -5.98 24.50
N ASP A 114 9.55 -6.12 23.18
CA ASP A 114 10.78 -6.54 22.51
C ASP A 114 11.70 -5.35 22.19
N LEU A 115 11.20 -4.12 22.28
CA LEU A 115 11.99 -2.92 22.04
C LEU A 115 13.02 -2.69 23.18
N PRO A 116 14.23 -2.19 22.88
CA PRO A 116 15.19 -1.81 23.90
C PRO A 116 14.61 -0.76 24.85
N ALA A 117 14.65 -1.01 26.17
CA ALA A 117 14.09 -0.10 27.15
C ALA A 117 14.93 1.18 27.32
N GLY A 118 14.27 2.32 27.53
CA GLY A 118 14.92 3.57 27.92
C GLY A 118 15.66 4.32 26.81
N VAL A 119 15.54 3.89 25.55
CA VAL A 119 16.09 4.62 24.39
C VAL A 119 15.00 5.39 23.66
N LEU A 120 15.37 6.55 23.11
CA LEU A 120 14.41 7.48 22.46
C LEU A 120 13.71 6.84 21.26
N GLY A 121 14.43 6.00 20.50
CA GLY A 121 13.89 5.32 19.32
C GLY A 121 12.75 4.35 19.64
N SER A 122 12.87 3.59 20.73
CA SER A 122 11.80 2.72 21.22
C SER A 122 10.57 3.53 21.65
N GLN A 123 10.78 4.65 22.35
CA GLN A 123 9.68 5.55 22.73
C GLN A 123 8.98 6.16 21.50
N ALA A 124 9.72 6.43 20.43
CA ALA A 124 9.14 6.90 19.17
C ALA A 124 8.23 5.84 18.54
N VAL A 125 8.66 4.57 18.54
CA VAL A 125 7.83 3.45 18.05
C VAL A 125 6.62 3.24 18.95
N GLU A 126 6.78 3.25 20.27
CA GLU A 126 5.66 3.15 21.23
C GLU A 126 4.59 4.22 20.98
N LEU A 127 5.01 5.49 20.85
CA LEU A 127 4.10 6.60 20.53
C LEU A 127 3.43 6.42 19.16
N ALA A 128 4.19 6.00 18.14
CA ALA A 128 3.62 5.74 16.82
C ALA A 128 2.57 4.63 16.84
N LEU A 129 2.78 3.57 17.64
CA LEU A 129 1.82 2.47 17.82
C LEU A 129 0.51 2.95 18.45
N THR A 130 0.54 3.94 19.35
CA THR A 130 -0.70 4.52 19.92
C THR A 130 -1.60 5.19 18.88
N ARG A 131 -1.04 5.49 17.70
CA ARG A 131 -1.74 6.16 16.60
C ARG A 131 -2.27 5.18 15.55
N LEU A 132 -2.10 3.87 15.73
CA LEU A 132 -2.61 2.87 14.79
C LEU A 132 -4.12 3.04 14.56
N GLY A 133 -4.55 2.99 13.30
CA GLY A 133 -5.94 3.19 12.90
C GLY A 133 -6.37 4.65 12.78
N ASP A 134 -5.52 5.61 13.15
CA ASP A 134 -5.87 7.02 12.96
C ASP A 134 -6.01 7.40 11.49
N PRO A 135 -7.04 8.17 11.11
CA PRO A 135 -7.39 8.38 9.72
C PRO A 135 -6.36 9.24 8.99
N TYR A 136 -6.00 8.83 7.78
CA TYR A 136 -5.12 9.59 6.92
C TYR A 136 -5.87 10.76 6.26
N SER A 137 -5.34 11.97 6.37
CA SER A 137 -5.74 13.14 5.60
C SER A 137 -4.64 14.20 5.63
N GLN A 138 -4.12 14.60 4.47
CA GLN A 138 -3.19 15.73 4.39
C GLN A 138 -3.84 17.06 4.76
N LEU A 139 -5.11 17.26 4.38
CA LEU A 139 -5.84 18.50 4.64
C LEU A 139 -6.21 18.66 6.12
N LYS A 140 -6.59 17.56 6.79
CA LYS A 140 -7.02 17.57 8.20
C LYS A 140 -5.89 17.18 9.17
N ALA A 141 -4.66 16.96 8.71
CA ALA A 141 -3.55 16.52 9.55
C ALA A 141 -3.36 17.43 10.79
N GLY A 142 -3.45 16.84 11.98
CA GLY A 142 -3.37 17.53 13.26
C GLY A 142 -4.68 18.14 13.78
N LYS A 143 -5.78 17.94 13.05
CA LYS A 143 -7.13 18.22 13.53
C LYS A 143 -7.77 16.91 14.01
N ASP A 144 -8.29 16.91 15.23
CA ASP A 144 -8.83 15.72 15.88
C ASP A 144 -7.80 14.59 15.88
N ASN A 145 -8.14 13.41 15.37
CA ASN A 145 -7.19 12.31 15.24
C ASN A 145 -6.57 12.16 13.84
N TYR A 146 -6.93 13.01 12.87
CA TYR A 146 -6.40 12.93 11.51
C TYR A 146 -4.89 13.19 11.44
N THR A 147 -4.21 12.48 10.54
CA THR A 147 -2.77 12.60 10.32
C THR A 147 -2.39 12.45 8.85
N ASP A 148 -1.19 12.89 8.48
CA ASP A 148 -0.51 12.41 7.27
C ASP A 148 0.84 11.79 7.64
N CYS A 149 1.59 11.29 6.66
CA CYS A 149 2.85 10.60 6.88
C CYS A 149 3.85 11.45 7.66
N SER A 150 4.06 12.69 7.23
CA SER A 150 5.01 13.61 7.86
C SER A 150 4.48 14.22 9.16
N TYR A 151 3.16 14.40 9.32
CA TYR A 151 2.57 14.87 10.57
C TYR A 151 2.67 13.80 11.66
N LEU A 152 2.51 12.52 11.33
CA LEU A 152 2.71 11.42 12.28
C LEU A 152 4.14 11.49 12.87
N VAL A 153 5.15 11.58 11.99
CA VAL A 153 6.55 11.75 12.38
C VAL A 153 6.73 13.00 13.26
N GLN A 154 6.21 14.14 12.82
CA GLN A 154 6.32 15.39 13.57
C GLN A 154 5.67 15.29 14.95
N TRP A 155 4.48 14.70 15.04
CA TRP A 155 3.75 14.54 16.29
C TRP A 155 4.52 13.65 17.27
N VAL A 156 5.02 12.49 16.81
CA VAL A 156 5.81 11.55 17.62
C VAL A 156 7.04 12.23 18.18
N TYR A 157 7.86 12.83 17.31
CA TYR A 157 9.14 13.41 17.73
C TYR A 157 8.97 14.65 18.61
N ARG A 158 7.92 15.44 18.40
CA ARG A 158 7.58 16.56 19.28
C ARG A 158 7.27 16.11 20.71
N GLN A 159 6.60 14.96 20.91
CA GLN A 159 6.37 14.42 22.26
C GLN A 159 7.69 14.08 22.97
N LEU A 160 8.72 13.75 22.19
CA LEU A 160 10.06 13.39 22.69
C LEU A 160 11.01 14.59 22.76
N GLY A 161 10.50 15.82 22.54
CA GLY A 161 11.30 17.05 22.56
C GLY A 161 12.20 17.25 21.34
N VAL A 162 11.97 16.48 20.26
CA VAL A 162 12.72 16.58 19.00
C VAL A 162 11.84 17.32 17.98
N GLU A 163 12.24 18.53 17.61
CA GLU A 163 11.52 19.30 16.60
C GLU A 163 11.96 18.89 15.20
N VAL A 164 11.00 18.45 14.39
CA VAL A 164 11.21 18.13 12.97
C VAL A 164 10.26 18.94 12.09
N PRO A 165 10.68 19.31 10.86
CA PRO A 165 9.85 20.06 9.91
C PRO A 165 8.51 19.39 9.59
N ARG A 166 7.56 20.16 9.04
CA ARG A 166 6.18 19.69 8.82
C ARG A 166 6.09 18.66 7.70
N THR A 167 6.91 18.75 6.66
CA THR A 167 6.76 17.93 5.47
C THR A 167 7.88 16.90 5.31
N ALA A 168 7.58 15.74 4.72
CA ALA A 168 8.54 14.63 4.58
C ALA A 168 9.85 15.05 3.90
N ALA A 169 9.76 15.84 2.81
CA ALA A 169 10.94 16.32 2.12
C ALA A 169 11.78 17.29 2.96
N GLU A 170 11.15 18.11 3.81
CA GLU A 170 11.87 19.01 4.72
C GLU A 170 12.46 18.25 5.91
N GLN A 171 11.80 17.20 6.41
CA GLN A 171 12.34 16.31 7.44
C GLN A 171 13.60 15.60 6.95
N ALA A 172 13.58 15.08 5.72
CA ALA A 172 14.75 14.50 5.07
C ALA A 172 15.86 15.54 4.85
N ARG A 173 15.52 16.75 4.41
CA ARG A 173 16.50 17.84 4.27
C ARG A 173 17.15 18.18 5.61
N PHE A 174 16.34 18.31 6.68
CA PHE A 174 16.83 18.54 8.04
C PHE A 174 17.82 17.47 8.46
N ILE A 175 17.52 16.19 8.20
CA ILE A 175 18.45 15.09 8.48
C ILE A 175 19.76 15.26 7.70
N ALA A 176 19.68 15.54 6.40
CA ALA A 176 20.87 15.69 5.56
C ALA A 176 21.75 16.87 6.00
N GLU A 177 21.14 18.01 6.31
CA GLU A 177 21.84 19.24 6.72
C GLU A 177 22.46 19.14 8.12
N ASN A 178 21.98 18.24 8.98
CA ASN A 178 22.50 18.02 10.33
C ASN A 178 23.39 16.76 10.44
N GLU A 179 23.79 16.17 9.31
CA GLU A 179 24.66 14.97 9.26
C GLU A 179 24.06 13.75 10.00
N LEU A 180 22.73 13.61 9.93
CA LEU A 180 21.95 12.58 10.61
C LEU A 180 21.52 11.41 9.68
N SER A 181 22.03 11.40 8.46
CA SER A 181 21.74 10.39 7.43
C SER A 181 22.33 9.03 7.81
N LEU A 182 21.63 7.96 7.42
CA LEU A 182 22.03 6.58 7.68
C LEU A 182 22.07 5.75 6.40
N THR A 183 22.77 4.63 6.46
CA THR A 183 22.62 3.50 5.53
C THR A 183 21.56 2.52 6.04
N SER A 184 21.01 1.69 5.16
CA SER A 184 19.95 0.73 5.51
C SER A 184 20.37 -0.26 6.60
N ASN A 185 21.67 -0.56 6.72
CA ASN A 185 22.21 -1.50 7.70
C ASN A 185 22.36 -0.89 9.11
N GLU A 186 22.18 0.43 9.24
CA GLU A 186 22.29 1.16 10.51
C GLU A 186 20.91 1.45 11.13
N LEU A 187 19.84 1.07 10.44
CA LEU A 187 18.47 1.29 10.88
C LEU A 187 18.18 0.57 12.19
N ILE A 188 17.73 1.34 13.17
CA ILE A 188 17.18 0.88 14.44
C ILE A 188 15.78 1.46 14.64
N ALA A 189 15.01 0.85 15.54
CA ALA A 189 13.69 1.34 15.94
C ALA A 189 13.71 2.86 16.21
N GLY A 190 12.76 3.57 15.61
CA GLY A 190 12.63 5.02 15.64
C GLY A 190 13.13 5.71 14.36
N ASP A 191 14.14 5.15 13.67
CA ASP A 191 14.71 5.80 12.48
C ASP A 191 13.67 6.02 11.37
N LEU A 192 13.89 7.03 10.54
CA LEU A 192 12.98 7.40 9.46
C LEU A 192 13.42 6.79 8.14
N ILE A 193 12.44 6.30 7.37
CA ILE A 193 12.61 5.84 5.99
C ILE A 193 11.82 6.78 5.09
N PHE A 194 12.44 7.22 3.99
CA PHE A 194 11.83 8.15 3.03
C PHE A 194 11.71 7.53 1.63
N TRP A 195 10.55 7.74 1.00
CA TRP A 195 10.26 7.25 -0.36
C TRP A 195 10.02 8.38 -1.35
N SER A 196 10.36 8.13 -2.61
CA SER A 196 10.12 9.02 -3.76
C SER A 196 9.40 8.24 -4.88
N TYR A 197 8.11 8.48 -5.03
CA TYR A 197 7.29 7.82 -6.07
C TYR A 197 7.16 8.62 -7.38
N GLU A 198 7.41 9.93 -7.34
CA GLU A 198 7.26 10.80 -8.50
C GLU A 198 8.16 12.02 -8.39
N ALA A 199 8.52 12.60 -9.54
CA ALA A 199 9.24 13.86 -9.58
C ALA A 199 8.32 15.01 -9.15
N ASN A 200 8.71 15.74 -8.11
CA ASN A 200 7.90 16.83 -7.54
C ASN A 200 8.70 18.11 -7.26
N GLY A 201 10.00 18.14 -7.58
CA GLY A 201 10.87 19.30 -7.42
C GLY A 201 11.27 19.62 -5.97
N ARG A 202 10.88 18.79 -5.01
CA ARG A 202 11.25 18.93 -3.59
C ARG A 202 12.56 18.19 -3.31
N PHE A 203 13.06 18.31 -2.08
CA PHE A 203 14.30 17.63 -1.67
C PHE A 203 14.20 16.12 -1.96
N MET A 204 15.11 15.62 -2.81
CA MET A 204 15.18 14.24 -3.28
C MET A 204 13.86 13.69 -3.87
N ASN A 205 12.98 14.56 -4.36
CA ASN A 205 11.63 14.20 -4.82
C ASN A 205 10.79 13.42 -3.78
N ILE A 206 11.08 13.59 -2.49
CA ILE A 206 10.43 12.81 -1.43
C ILE A 206 8.93 13.07 -1.39
N THR A 207 8.19 11.98 -1.30
CA THR A 207 6.71 11.93 -1.32
C THR A 207 6.13 11.33 -0.05
N HIS A 208 6.88 10.45 0.62
CA HIS A 208 6.39 9.72 1.79
C HIS A 208 7.50 9.51 2.84
N VAL A 209 7.09 9.29 4.08
CA VAL A 209 7.96 8.99 5.22
C VAL A 209 7.26 8.03 6.18
N GLY A 210 8.02 7.18 6.86
CA GLY A 210 7.55 6.25 7.88
C GLY A 210 8.59 6.06 8.99
N ILE A 211 8.12 5.58 10.14
CA ILE A 211 8.95 5.33 11.33
C ILE A 211 9.30 3.84 11.33
N TYR A 212 10.58 3.52 11.22
CA TYR A 212 11.09 2.16 11.29
C TYR A 212 10.85 1.60 12.68
N ALA A 213 10.21 0.43 12.76
CA ALA A 213 9.82 -0.20 14.01
C ALA A 213 10.76 -1.35 14.43
N GLY A 214 11.88 -1.54 13.71
CA GLY A 214 12.74 -2.70 13.86
C GLY A 214 12.28 -3.90 13.01
N GLU A 215 13.13 -4.93 12.91
CA GLU A 215 12.80 -6.21 12.26
C GLU A 215 12.18 -6.13 10.84
N GLY A 216 12.58 -5.13 10.04
CA GLY A 216 12.01 -4.93 8.70
C GLY A 216 10.57 -4.41 8.70
N LYS A 217 10.12 -3.78 9.81
CA LYS A 217 8.77 -3.26 9.99
C LYS A 217 8.76 -1.74 10.03
N VAL A 218 7.64 -1.16 9.65
CA VAL A 218 7.43 0.29 9.62
C VAL A 218 6.02 0.64 10.08
N ILE A 219 5.92 1.78 10.75
CA ILE A 219 4.66 2.44 11.06
C ILE A 219 4.54 3.68 10.18
N ASP A 220 3.48 3.76 9.39
CA ASP A 220 3.24 4.89 8.50
C ASP A 220 1.76 5.26 8.42
N ALA A 221 1.47 6.56 8.32
CA ALA A 221 0.15 7.03 7.93
C ALA A 221 0.03 6.90 6.41
N SER A 222 -0.67 5.88 5.95
CA SER A 222 -0.72 5.49 4.54
C SER A 222 -1.94 6.08 3.83
N SER A 223 -1.70 6.76 2.70
CA SER A 223 -2.78 7.27 1.84
C SER A 223 -3.59 6.14 1.19
N SER A 224 -2.96 5.01 0.84
CA SER A 224 -3.62 3.88 0.22
C SER A 224 -4.40 3.02 1.22
N ARG A 225 -3.97 2.99 2.48
CA ARG A 225 -4.71 2.34 3.58
C ARG A 225 -5.67 3.28 4.30
N LEU A 226 -5.59 4.59 4.02
CA LEU A 226 -6.38 5.65 4.62
C LEU A 226 -6.26 5.76 6.16
N GLN A 227 -5.21 5.19 6.74
CA GLN A 227 -4.97 5.17 8.18
C GLN A 227 -3.50 4.96 8.52
N VAL A 228 -3.15 5.10 9.79
CA VAL A 228 -1.87 4.64 10.34
C VAL A 228 -1.87 3.12 10.45
N VAL A 229 -0.85 2.49 9.89
CA VAL A 229 -0.69 1.03 9.87
C VAL A 229 0.72 0.62 10.27
N TYR A 230 0.83 -0.60 10.80
CA TYR A 230 2.08 -1.33 11.01
C TYR A 230 2.23 -2.40 9.92
N ARG A 231 3.36 -2.45 9.23
CA ARG A 231 3.56 -3.42 8.13
C ARG A 231 5.03 -3.66 7.83
N ASN A 232 5.30 -4.59 6.91
CA ASN A 232 6.65 -4.75 6.35
C ASN A 232 7.08 -3.46 5.66
N VAL A 233 8.36 -3.11 5.82
CA VAL A 233 9.04 -2.17 4.93
C VAL A 233 8.84 -2.64 3.49
N PHE A 234 8.54 -1.70 2.61
CA PHE A 234 8.01 -1.95 1.27
C PHE A 234 8.75 -1.09 0.24
N ASP A 235 8.57 -1.41 -1.04
CA ASP A 235 9.00 -0.58 -2.17
C ASP A 235 10.48 -0.17 -2.08
N ALA A 236 11.37 -1.16 -1.90
CA ALA A 236 12.79 -0.94 -1.67
C ALA A 236 13.45 -0.12 -2.78
N GLU A 237 12.99 -0.28 -4.02
CA GLU A 237 13.44 0.47 -5.19
C GLU A 237 13.06 1.96 -5.15
N PHE A 238 12.09 2.34 -4.32
CA PHE A 238 11.63 3.72 -4.15
C PHE A 238 12.14 4.37 -2.86
N GLN A 239 12.87 3.63 -2.02
CA GLN A 239 13.51 4.16 -0.81
C GLN A 239 14.72 5.00 -1.21
N VAL A 240 14.71 6.27 -0.85
CA VAL A 240 15.75 7.23 -1.29
C VAL A 240 16.63 7.73 -0.16
N MET A 241 16.18 7.64 1.09
CA MET A 241 16.95 8.12 2.24
C MET A 241 16.51 7.43 3.53
N TYR A 242 17.48 7.27 4.45
CA TYR A 242 17.26 6.87 5.83
C TYR A 242 17.89 7.92 6.75
N GLY A 243 17.33 8.10 7.95
CA GLY A 243 17.97 8.98 8.92
C GLY A 243 17.40 8.93 10.31
N ARG A 244 18.21 9.33 11.28
CA ARG A 244 17.84 9.39 12.69
C ARG A 244 17.64 10.83 13.09
N PRO A 245 16.41 11.30 13.37
CA PRO A 245 16.15 12.74 13.53
C PRO A 245 16.67 13.34 14.84
N TYR A 246 17.56 12.66 15.56
CA TYR A 246 18.16 13.05 16.83
C TYR A 246 19.55 12.41 17.00
N TYR A 247 20.39 13.01 17.83
CA TYR A 247 21.65 12.39 18.26
C TYR A 247 21.40 11.36 19.36
N GLN A 248 22.11 10.25 19.33
CA GLN A 248 22.10 9.29 20.44
C GLN A 248 22.81 9.92 21.65
N SER A 249 22.14 9.91 22.79
CA SER A 249 22.70 10.28 24.10
C SER A 249 23.53 9.16 24.70
#